data_AF-A0A386AZ28-F1
#
_entry.id   AF-A0A386AZ28-F1
#
_cell.length_a   1.000
_cell.length_b   1.000
_cell.length_c   1.000
_cell.angle_alpha   90.00
_cell.angle_beta   90.00
_cell.angle_gamma   90.00
#
_symmetry.space_group_name_H-M   'P 1'
#
loop_
_entity.id
_entity.type
_entity.pdbx_description
1 polymer ?
#
loop_
_entity_poly.entity_id
_entity_poly.type
_entity_poly.pdbx_seq_one_letter_code
_entity_poly.pdbx_strand_id
1 'polypeptide(L)' 'MCKLFMHLHHYHSFHGRRLRRRYFRKIWISRINAKVRQFGLNYNCFISKNKKINRKILAQLIVYDYQL' A
#
# COMPACT_ATOMS: atom_id res chain seq x y z
N MET A 1 -31.51 8.80 28.03
CA MET A 1 -31.31 7.75 27.01
C MET A 1 -31.00 8.25 25.58
N CYS A 2 -30.70 9.53 25.31
CA CYS A 2 -30.45 9.97 23.91
C CYS A 2 -29.14 10.73 23.62
N LYS A 3 -28.18 10.86 24.56
CA LYS A 3 -26.92 11.62 24.32
C LYS A 3 -25.64 10.78 24.17
N LEU A 4 -25.67 9.47 24.41
CA LEU A 4 -24.45 8.64 24.38
C LEU A 4 -24.15 8.01 23.00
N PHE A 5 -25.12 7.97 22.07
CA PHE A 5 -24.95 7.23 20.81
C PHE A 5 -24.43 8.08 19.63
N MET A 6 -24.50 9.42 19.70
CA MET A 6 -24.16 10.28 18.55
C MET A 6 -22.68 10.69 18.42
N HIS A 7 -21.82 10.46 19.42
CA HIS A 7 -20.41 10.91 19.34
C HIS A 7 -19.41 9.90 18.74
N LEU A 8 -19.80 8.67 18.39
CA LEU A 8 -18.84 7.67 17.83
C LEU A 8 -18.64 7.72 16.31
N HIS A 9 -19.52 8.37 15.55
CA HIS A 9 -19.49 8.31 14.08
C HIS A 9 -18.26 8.99 13.45
N HIS A 10 -17.78 10.07 14.08
CA HIS A 10 -16.68 10.86 13.53
C HIS A 10 -15.33 10.16 13.75
N TYR A 11 -15.08 9.58 14.93
CA TYR A 11 -13.78 8.98 15.24
C TYR A 11 -13.44 7.79 14.32
N HIS A 12 -14.39 6.89 14.04
CA HIS A 12 -14.15 5.71 13.21
C HIS A 12 -13.91 6.04 11.72
N SER A 13 -14.56 7.09 11.21
CA SER A 13 -14.54 7.44 9.77
C SER A 13 -13.20 8.02 9.30
N PHE A 14 -12.51 8.80 10.15
CA PHE A 14 -11.19 9.36 9.81
C PHE A 14 -10.07 8.33 9.99
N HIS A 15 -10.16 7.49 11.03
CA HIS A 15 -9.20 6.41 11.29
C HIS A 15 -9.22 5.35 10.18
N GLY A 16 -10.39 4.96 9.70
CA GLY A 16 -10.53 3.97 8.61
C GLY A 16 -9.86 4.39 7.29
N ARG A 17 -9.82 5.68 6.97
CA ARG A 17 -9.14 6.18 5.75
C ARG A 17 -7.61 6.09 5.85
N ARG A 18 -7.04 6.31 7.04
CA ARG A 18 -5.59 6.18 7.28
C ARG A 18 -5.16 4.72 7.27
N LEU A 19 -5.96 3.84 7.88
CA LEU A 19 -5.72 2.40 7.93
C LEU A 19 -5.77 1.77 6.53
N ARG A 20 -6.76 2.11 5.71
CA ARG A 20 -6.85 1.65 4.32
C ARG A 20 -5.60 2.00 3.51
N ARG A 21 -5.11 3.24 3.59
CA ARG A 21 -3.87 3.66 2.92
C ARG A 21 -2.65 2.84 3.35
N ARG A 22 -2.53 2.52 4.65
CA ARG A 22 -1.44 1.67 5.18
C ARG A 22 -1.55 0.24 4.69
N TYR A 23 -2.77 -0.32 4.66
CA TYR A 23 -3.02 -1.69 4.19
C TYR A 23 -2.67 -1.86 2.71
N PHE A 24 -3.14 -0.97 1.84
CA PHE A 24 -2.76 -1.00 0.42
C PHE A 24 -1.26 -0.85 0.21
N ARG A 25 -0.61 0.00 1.01
CA ARG A 25 0.85 0.15 0.95
C ARG A 25 1.57 -1.14 1.31
N LYS A 26 1.10 -1.92 2.29
CA LYS A 26 1.67 -3.24 2.59
C LYS A 26 1.54 -4.19 1.40
N ILE A 27 0.38 -4.22 0.74
CA ILE A 27 0.14 -5.06 -0.45
C ILE A 27 1.10 -4.66 -1.59
N TRP A 28 1.23 -3.37 -1.88
CA TRP A 28 2.13 -2.89 -2.93
C TRP A 28 3.59 -3.27 -2.65
N ILE A 29 4.05 -3.11 -1.39
CA ILE A 29 5.41 -3.51 -1.00
C ILE A 29 5.62 -5.01 -1.19
N SER A 30 4.66 -5.83 -0.75
CA SER A 30 4.74 -7.29 -0.91
C SER A 30 4.83 -7.71 -2.38
N ARG A 31 3.98 -7.14 -3.25
CA ARG A 31 4.01 -7.37 -4.70
C ARG A 31 5.34 -6.97 -5.33
N ILE A 32 5.83 -5.78 -5.01
CA ILE A 32 7.11 -5.29 -5.52
C ILE A 32 8.26 -6.18 -5.02
N ASN A 33 8.25 -6.56 -3.75
CA ASN A 33 9.29 -7.41 -3.18
C ASN A 33 9.33 -8.79 -3.85
N ALA A 34 8.18 -9.40 -4.14
CA ALA A 34 8.14 -10.68 -4.86
C ALA A 34 8.82 -10.60 -6.23
N LYS A 35 8.55 -9.55 -7.02
CA LYS A 35 9.15 -9.36 -8.35
C LYS A 35 10.62 -8.99 -8.27
N VAL A 36 10.99 -8.06 -7.40
CA VAL A 36 12.38 -7.60 -7.24
C VAL A 36 13.30 -8.74 -6.75
N ARG A 37 12.78 -9.68 -5.95
CA ARG A 37 13.50 -10.91 -5.56
C ARG A 37 13.78 -11.84 -6.73
N GLN A 38 12.91 -11.92 -7.74
CA GLN A 38 13.17 -12.71 -8.96
C GLN A 38 14.38 -12.18 -9.74
N PHE A 39 14.64 -10.87 -9.66
CA PHE A 39 15.79 -10.22 -10.29
C PHE A 39 17.03 -10.17 -9.37
N GLY A 40 17.05 -10.88 -8.24
CA GLY A 40 18.18 -10.90 -7.30
C GLY A 40 18.41 -9.59 -6.55
N LEU A 41 17.45 -8.68 -6.57
CA LEU A 41 17.53 -7.37 -5.91
C LEU A 41 16.71 -7.36 -4.61
N ASN A 42 17.03 -6.42 -3.72
CA ASN A 42 16.25 -6.14 -2.51
C ASN A 42 15.39 -4.89 -2.68
N TYR A 43 14.17 -4.90 -2.14
CA TYR A 43 13.20 -3.79 -2.21
C TYR A 43 13.81 -2.43 -1.80
N ASN A 44 14.60 -2.37 -0.72
CA ASN A 44 15.20 -1.14 -0.24
C ASN A 44 16.21 -0.55 -1.25
N CYS A 45 17.00 -1.39 -1.91
CA CYS A 45 17.93 -0.97 -2.96
C CYS A 45 17.18 -0.49 -4.21
N PHE A 46 16.10 -1.20 -4.57
CA PHE A 46 15.26 -0.83 -5.71
C PHE A 46 14.55 0.53 -5.50
N ILE A 47 13.99 0.76 -4.31
CA ILE A 47 13.30 2.01 -3.97
C ILE A 47 14.27 3.17 -3.71
N SER A 48 15.47 2.90 -3.18
CA SER A 48 16.47 3.97 -2.99
C SER A 48 16.91 4.57 -4.33
N LYS A 49 16.99 3.74 -5.38
CA LYS A 49 17.23 4.18 -6.76
C LYS A 49 16.03 4.89 -7.37
N ASN A 50 14.80 4.48 -7.03
CA ASN A 50 13.55 4.97 -7.62
C ASN A 50 12.67 5.79 -6.66
N LYS A 51 13.24 6.77 -5.95
CA LYS A 51 12.54 7.54 -4.90
C LYS A 51 11.34 8.36 -5.41
N LYS A 52 11.33 8.77 -6.69
CA LYS A 52 10.28 9.62 -7.28
C LYS A 52 9.07 8.83 -7.81
N ILE A 53 9.15 7.50 -7.88
CA ILE A 53 8.11 6.68 -8.51
C ILE A 53 6.97 6.35 -7.54
N ASN A 54 5.74 6.48 -8.01
CA ASN A 54 4.56 6.08 -7.26
C ASN A 54 4.45 4.56 -7.15
N ARG A 55 4.52 4.06 -5.90
CA ARG A 55 4.43 2.62 -5.58
C ARG A 55 3.13 1.97 -6.03
N LYS A 56 2.03 2.74 -6.16
CA LYS A 56 0.75 2.26 -6.69
C LYS A 56 0.90 1.81 -8.15
N ILE A 57 1.45 2.69 -9.00
CA ILE A 57 1.63 2.45 -10.43
C ILE A 57 2.61 1.30 -10.63
N LEU A 58 3.71 1.29 -9.89
CA LEU A 58 4.68 0.21 -9.92
C LEU A 58 4.06 -1.15 -9.56
N ALA A 59 3.23 -1.22 -8.52
CA ALA A 59 2.55 -2.45 -8.15
C ALA A 59 1.48 -2.87 -9.17
N GLN A 60 0.92 -1.94 -9.96
CA GLN A 60 0.00 -2.26 -11.05
C GLN A 60 0.77 -2.82 -12.25
N LEU A 61 1.86 -2.19 -12.66
CA LEU A 61 2.73 -2.67 -13.75
C LEU A 61 3.19 -4.12 -13.49
N ILE A 62 3.67 -4.40 -12.28
CA ILE A 62 4.12 -5.75 -11.90
C ILE A 62 3.02 -6.80 -12.04
N VAL A 63 1.76 -6.43 -11.76
CA VAL A 63 0.64 -7.36 -11.90
C VAL A 63 0.31 -7.60 -13.37
N TYR A 64 0.39 -6.59 -14.23
CA TYR A 64 0.17 -6.73 -15.67
C TYR A 64 1.30 -7.51 -16.36
N ASP A 65 2.56 -7.27 -15.98
CA ASP A 65 3.74 -7.95 -16.55
C ASP A 65 3.87 -9.42 -16.11
N TYR A 66 3.16 -9.86 -15.06
CA TYR A 66 3.20 -11.25 -14.59
C TYR A 66 2.33 -12.19 -15.45
N GLN A 67 1.53 -11.64 -16.37
CA GLN A 67 0.55 -12.40 -17.14
C GLN A 67 1.09 -12.91 -18.50
N LEU A 68 2.41 -12.83 -18.70
CA LEU A 68 3.18 -13.43 -19.80
C LEU A 68 4.16 -14.45 -19.23
#